data_AF-A0A938LBP9-F1
#
_entry.id   AF-A0A938LBP9-F1
#
_cell.length_a   1.000
_cell.length_b   1.000
_cell.length_c   1.000
_cell.angle_alpha   90.00
_cell.angle_beta   90.00
_cell.angle_gamma   90.00
#
_symmetry.space_group_name_H-M   'P 1'
#
loop_
_entity.id
_entity.type
_entity.pdbx_description
1 polymer ?
#
loop_
_entity_poly.entity_id
_entity_poly.type
_entity_poly.pdbx_seq_one_letter_code
_entity_poly.pdbx_strand_id
1 'polypeptide(L)'
;MPDKQIALDLAAFLDSPFGRTVGSVPREHVREIAEMFLSGCYDELGKVPRLIDGDDVRELVVHGLGARLARKDARIGHVHETLDALLDFIAATSVFSQAFEARRALAPACGELVELVREGRNVPTALEKQDPFVHGASKLGRNDPCSCGSGRKFKKCHGKDS
;
A
#
# COMPACT_ATOMS: atom_id res chain seq x y z
N MET A 1 7.09 -5.33 10.36
CA MET A 1 7.22 -3.85 10.33
C MET A 1 7.39 -3.46 8.87
N PRO A 2 6.29 -3.13 8.17
CA PRO A 2 6.32 -2.76 6.75
C PRO A 2 7.32 -1.63 6.46
N ASP A 3 7.47 -0.66 7.37
CA ASP A 3 8.47 0.42 7.29
C ASP A 3 9.90 -0.06 7.00
N LYS A 4 10.34 -1.15 7.64
CA LYS A 4 11.70 -1.68 7.42
C LYS A 4 11.83 -2.25 6.01
N GLN A 5 10.78 -2.89 5.49
CA GLN A 5 10.80 -3.48 4.16
C GLN A 5 10.76 -2.40 3.07
N ILE A 6 9.91 -1.38 3.26
CA ILE A 6 9.86 -0.21 2.38
C ILE A 6 11.24 0.44 2.25
N ALA A 7 11.92 0.68 3.37
CA ALA A 7 13.26 1.27 3.37
C ALA A 7 14.31 0.41 2.66
N LEU A 8 14.25 -0.92 2.83
CA LEU A 8 15.18 -1.85 2.17
C LEU A 8 14.96 -1.89 0.66
N ASP A 9 13.71 -2.02 0.22
CA ASP A 9 13.37 -2.09 -1.21
C ASP A 9 13.65 -0.76 -1.91
N LEU A 10 13.36 0.37 -1.25
CA LEU A 10 13.69 1.70 -1.74
C LEU A 10 15.20 1.88 -1.91
N ALA A 11 15.99 1.51 -0.89
CA ALA A 11 17.45 1.59 -0.98
C ALA A 11 18.00 0.71 -2.09
N ALA A 12 17.52 -0.54 -2.20
CA ALA A 12 17.92 -1.47 -3.25
C ALA A 12 17.62 -0.91 -4.65
N PHE A 13 16.46 -0.29 -4.84
CA PHE A 13 16.10 0.37 -6.09
C PHE A 13 17.01 1.57 -6.39
N LEU A 14 17.19 2.49 -5.43
CA LEU A 14 17.97 3.72 -5.63
C LEU A 14 19.48 3.46 -5.86
N ASP A 15 20.00 2.35 -5.34
CA ASP A 15 21.38 1.91 -5.56
C ASP A 15 21.53 1.03 -6.80
N SER A 16 20.43 0.57 -7.40
CA SER A 16 20.46 -0.17 -8.67
C SER A 16 20.82 0.74 -9.86
N PRO A 17 21.20 0.17 -11.02
CA PRO A 17 21.33 0.94 -12.25
C PRO A 17 20.01 1.64 -12.63
N PHE A 18 18.87 0.95 -12.48
CA PHE A 18 17.55 1.46 -12.82
C PHE A 18 17.22 2.75 -12.07
N GLY A 19 17.41 2.78 -10.75
CA GLY A 19 17.16 3.96 -9.92
C GLY A 19 18.18 5.09 -10.12
N ARG A 20 19.40 4.77 -10.56
CA ARG A 20 20.44 5.77 -10.87
C ARG A 20 20.27 6.41 -12.24
N THR A 21 19.58 5.76 -13.17
CA THR A 21 19.44 6.20 -14.56
C THR A 21 17.99 6.48 -14.95
N VAL A 22 17.15 6.92 -14.02
CA VAL A 22 15.79 7.40 -14.29
C VAL A 22 15.86 8.73 -15.05
N GLY A 23 16.20 8.62 -16.34
CA GLY A 23 16.50 9.69 -17.30
C GLY A 23 16.93 11.01 -16.69
N SER A 24 16.06 12.03 -16.77
CA SER A 24 16.35 13.40 -16.32
C SER A 24 15.66 13.79 -15.00
N VAL A 25 15.06 12.82 -14.32
CA VAL A 25 14.26 13.07 -13.11
C VAL A 25 15.18 13.44 -11.94
N PRO A 26 14.88 14.51 -11.17
CA PRO A 26 15.61 14.82 -9.95
C PRO A 26 15.59 13.63 -8.98
N ARG A 27 16.76 13.28 -8.43
CA ARG A 27 16.92 12.10 -7.55
C ARG A 27 15.98 12.14 -6.33
N GLU A 28 15.67 13.33 -5.82
CA GLU A 28 14.69 13.52 -4.75
C GLU A 28 13.28 13.10 -5.16
N HIS A 29 12.83 13.44 -6.38
CA HIS A 29 11.54 13.04 -6.92
C HIS A 29 11.49 11.53 -7.14
N VAL A 30 12.57 10.93 -7.67
CA VAL A 30 12.68 9.47 -7.83
C VAL A 30 12.45 8.77 -6.49
N ARG A 31 13.16 9.21 -5.45
CA ARG A 31 13.05 8.65 -4.09
C ARG A 31 11.62 8.77 -3.57
N GLU A 32 11.04 9.97 -3.59
CA GLU A 32 9.72 10.23 -3.00
C GLU A 32 8.59 9.48 -3.72
N ILE A 33 8.63 9.43 -5.05
CA ILE A 33 7.64 8.71 -5.84
C ILE A 33 7.73 7.21 -5.59
N ALA A 34 8.94 6.65 -5.61
CA ALA A 34 9.15 5.23 -5.32
C ALA A 34 8.73 4.88 -3.88
N GLU A 35 9.05 5.73 -2.91
CA GLU A 35 8.64 5.56 -1.51
C GLU A 35 7.11 5.57 -1.35
N MET A 36 6.41 6.51 -2.01
CA MET A 36 4.94 6.56 -2.00
C MET A 36 4.33 5.28 -2.58
N PHE A 37 4.87 4.79 -3.70
CA PHE A 37 4.38 3.57 -4.35
C PHE A 37 4.63 2.32 -3.51
N LEU A 38 5.86 2.17 -2.98
CA LEU A 38 6.21 1.05 -2.11
C LEU A 38 5.39 1.04 -0.82
N SER A 39 5.18 2.21 -0.18
CA SER A 39 4.27 2.34 0.96
C SER A 39 2.85 1.90 0.58
N GLY A 40 2.34 2.31 -0.58
CA GLY A 40 1.03 1.83 -1.06
C GLY A 40 0.98 0.30 -1.22
N CYS A 41 2.01 -0.33 -1.79
CA CYS A 41 2.05 -1.80 -1.89
C CYS A 41 1.97 -2.46 -0.51
N TYR A 42 2.82 -2.03 0.43
CA TYR A 42 2.96 -2.67 1.74
C TYR A 42 1.84 -2.32 2.73
N ASP A 43 1.46 -1.05 2.80
CA ASP A 43 0.56 -0.52 3.82
C ASP A 43 -0.91 -0.51 3.38
N GLU A 44 -1.19 -0.25 2.09
CA GLU A 44 -2.56 -0.19 1.59
C GLU A 44 -3.03 -1.54 1.04
N LEU A 45 -2.22 -2.19 0.19
CA LEU A 45 -2.58 -3.49 -0.39
C LEU A 45 -2.15 -4.69 0.45
N GLY A 46 -1.19 -4.52 1.37
CA GLY A 46 -0.58 -5.64 2.09
C GLY A 46 0.17 -6.62 1.18
N LYS A 47 0.56 -6.19 -0.03
CA LYS A 47 1.22 -6.99 -1.05
C LYS A 47 2.69 -6.58 -1.16
N VAL A 48 3.57 -7.55 -1.39
CA VAL A 48 4.94 -7.23 -1.81
C VAL A 48 4.91 -6.76 -3.28
N PRO A 49 5.80 -5.85 -3.71
CA PRO A 49 5.74 -5.25 -5.06
C PRO A 49 5.73 -6.27 -6.21
N ARG A 50 6.46 -7.38 -6.08
CA ARG A 50 6.50 -8.45 -7.10
C ARG A 50 5.21 -9.27 -7.26
N LEU A 51 4.19 -9.03 -6.42
CA LEU A 51 2.90 -9.72 -6.44
C LEU A 51 1.73 -8.83 -6.87
N ILE A 52 1.99 -7.57 -7.23
CA ILE A 52 0.92 -6.68 -7.71
C ILE A 52 0.52 -7.04 -9.15
N ASP A 53 -0.72 -6.77 -9.54
CA ASP A 53 -1.18 -6.91 -10.92
C ASP A 53 -1.45 -5.53 -11.56
N GLY A 54 -2.06 -5.51 -12.75
CA GLY A 54 -2.38 -4.27 -13.46
C GLY A 54 -3.42 -3.41 -12.73
N ASP A 55 -4.40 -4.03 -12.08
CA ASP A 55 -5.44 -3.31 -11.35
C ASP A 55 -4.87 -2.70 -10.07
N ASP A 56 -4.00 -3.43 -9.38
CA ASP A 56 -3.24 -2.91 -8.23
C ASP A 56 -2.39 -1.69 -8.62
N VAL A 57 -1.69 -1.72 -9.77
CA VAL A 57 -0.91 -0.56 -10.24
C VAL A 57 -1.83 0.64 -10.47
N ARG A 58 -2.98 0.45 -11.11
CA ARG A 58 -3.94 1.53 -11.33
C ARG A 58 -4.44 2.10 -10.00
N GLU A 59 -4.81 1.26 -9.04
CA GLU A 59 -5.26 1.69 -7.71
C GLU A 59 -4.19 2.51 -6.99
N LEU A 60 -2.95 1.99 -6.93
CA LEU A 60 -1.82 2.65 -6.28
C LEU A 60 -1.48 3.99 -6.93
N VAL A 61 -1.51 4.07 -8.25
CA VAL A 61 -1.14 5.29 -8.97
C VAL A 61 -2.26 6.34 -8.91
N VAL A 62 -3.50 5.95 -9.21
CA VAL A 62 -4.62 6.90 -9.31
C VAL A 62 -5.09 7.33 -7.93
N HIS A 63 -5.26 6.40 -7.00
CA HIS A 63 -5.82 6.67 -5.68
C HIS A 63 -4.72 6.84 -4.64
N GLY A 64 -3.73 5.94 -4.59
CA GLY A 64 -2.63 6.02 -3.63
C GLY A 64 -1.76 7.27 -3.81
N LEU A 65 -1.11 7.42 -4.97
CA LEU A 65 -0.30 8.60 -5.28
C LEU A 65 -1.17 9.86 -5.45
N GLY A 66 -2.35 9.73 -6.06
CA GLY A 66 -3.30 10.83 -6.22
C GLY A 66 -3.62 11.51 -4.89
N ALA A 67 -3.95 10.76 -3.84
CA ALA A 67 -4.23 11.26 -2.49
C ALA A 67 -3.07 12.06 -1.86
N ARG A 68 -1.84 11.90 -2.35
CA ARG A 68 -0.61 12.46 -1.76
C ARG A 68 0.02 13.59 -2.58
N LEU A 69 -0.40 13.80 -3.82
CA LEU A 69 0.18 14.78 -4.74
C LEU A 69 -0.67 16.05 -4.80
N ALA A 70 -0.10 17.23 -4.61
CA ALA A 70 -0.88 18.48 -4.65
C ALA A 70 -1.18 18.93 -6.09
N ARG A 71 -2.19 19.81 -6.25
CA ARG A 71 -2.44 20.50 -7.53
C ARG A 71 -1.19 21.31 -7.92
N LYS A 72 -0.58 21.00 -9.07
CA LYS A 72 0.70 21.54 -9.58
C LYS A 72 1.97 20.97 -8.94
N ASP A 73 1.89 19.84 -8.26
CA ASP A 73 3.07 19.14 -7.77
C ASP A 73 3.98 18.73 -8.95
N ALA A 74 5.25 19.14 -8.91
CA ALA A 74 6.20 18.88 -9.99
C ALA A 74 6.46 17.37 -10.18
N ARG A 75 6.26 16.56 -9.12
CA ARG A 75 6.47 15.11 -9.15
C ARG A 75 5.52 14.39 -10.09
N ILE A 76 4.34 14.95 -10.38
CA ILE A 76 3.33 14.37 -11.27
C ILE A 76 3.94 14.03 -12.65
N GLY A 77 4.75 14.93 -13.20
CA GLY A 77 5.40 14.73 -14.51
C GLY A 77 6.47 13.64 -14.51
N HIS A 78 6.90 13.18 -13.33
CA HIS A 78 7.98 12.20 -13.15
C HIS A 78 7.48 10.83 -12.71
N VAL A 79 6.18 10.68 -12.41
CA VAL A 79 5.60 9.44 -11.89
C VAL A 79 5.83 8.28 -12.85
N HIS A 80 5.47 8.48 -14.13
CA HIS A 80 5.58 7.42 -15.14
C HIS A 80 7.02 6.90 -15.26
N GLU A 81 7.99 7.78 -15.50
CA GLU A 81 9.39 7.40 -15.71
C GLU A 81 10.00 6.73 -14.46
N THR A 82 9.67 7.23 -13.27
CA THR A 82 10.15 6.64 -12.01
C THR A 82 9.58 5.25 -11.76
N LEU A 83 8.26 5.09 -11.92
CA LEU A 83 7.60 3.83 -11.62
C LEU A 83 7.88 2.78 -12.70
N ASP A 84 8.06 3.16 -13.96
CA ASP A 84 8.46 2.24 -15.02
C ASP A 84 9.84 1.63 -14.72
N ALA A 85 10.81 2.46 -14.32
CA ALA A 85 12.12 2.02 -13.87
C ALA A 85 12.06 1.12 -12.62
N LEU A 86 11.18 1.43 -11.67
CA LEU A 86 10.97 0.60 -10.47
C LEU A 86 10.38 -0.78 -10.83
N LEU A 87 9.38 -0.83 -11.70
CA LEU A 87 8.76 -2.08 -12.13
C LEU A 87 9.76 -2.93 -12.94
N ASP A 88 10.57 -2.31 -13.80
CA ASP A 88 11.65 -2.99 -14.51
C ASP A 88 12.73 -3.54 -13.55
N PHE A 89 13.10 -2.78 -12.53
CA PHE A 89 13.99 -3.26 -11.48
C PHE A 89 13.43 -4.50 -10.79
N ILE A 90 12.16 -4.46 -10.34
CA ILE A 90 11.50 -5.57 -9.66
C ILE A 90 11.45 -6.81 -10.57
N ALA A 91 11.12 -6.61 -11.85
CA ALA A 91 11.07 -7.69 -12.84
C ALA A 91 12.47 -8.28 -13.14
N ALA A 92 13.53 -7.47 -13.05
CA ALA A 92 14.90 -7.91 -13.26
C ALA A 92 15.49 -8.65 -12.05
N THR A 93 15.07 -8.33 -10.83
CA THR A 93 15.65 -8.90 -9.60
C THR A 93 14.79 -9.96 -8.91
N SER A 94 13.58 -10.20 -9.39
CA SER A 94 12.65 -11.16 -8.77
C SER A 94 11.72 -11.83 -9.77
N VAL A 95 11.07 -12.91 -9.34
CA VAL A 95 9.99 -13.52 -10.12
C VAL A 95 8.73 -12.68 -9.95
N PHE A 96 8.44 -11.87 -10.97
CA PHE A 96 7.28 -11.00 -11.05
C PHE A 96 6.33 -11.52 -12.15
N SER A 97 5.39 -12.39 -11.76
CA SER A 97 4.53 -13.11 -12.73
C SER A 97 3.65 -12.18 -13.56
N GLN A 98 3.12 -11.13 -12.94
CA GLN A 98 2.21 -10.17 -13.57
C GLN A 98 2.92 -8.92 -14.11
N ALA A 99 4.25 -8.97 -14.31
CA ALA A 99 5.04 -7.80 -14.73
C ALA A 99 4.55 -7.14 -16.02
N PHE A 100 4.02 -7.92 -16.97
CA PHE A 100 3.47 -7.38 -18.22
C PHE A 100 2.20 -6.57 -17.98
N GLU A 101 1.26 -7.11 -17.20
CA GLU A 101 -0.01 -6.44 -16.88
C GLU A 101 0.23 -5.20 -16.03
N ALA A 102 1.08 -5.31 -15.01
CA ALA A 102 1.49 -4.19 -14.15
C ALA A 102 2.07 -3.02 -14.96
N ARG A 103 3.05 -3.28 -15.85
CA ARG A 103 3.64 -2.22 -16.69
C ARG A 103 2.66 -1.67 -17.72
N ARG A 104 1.84 -2.52 -18.34
CA ARG A 104 0.84 -2.07 -19.32
C ARG A 104 -0.19 -1.13 -18.68
N ALA A 105 -0.52 -1.34 -17.40
CA ALA A 105 -1.45 -0.49 -16.67
C ALA A 105 -0.85 0.87 -16.25
N LEU A 106 0.48 0.99 -16.18
CA LEU A 106 1.13 2.18 -15.64
C LEU A 106 0.86 3.45 -16.44
N ALA A 107 1.06 3.42 -17.76
CA ALA A 107 0.84 4.58 -18.63
C ALA A 107 -0.60 5.13 -18.58
N PRO A 108 -1.67 4.31 -18.76
CA PRO A 108 -3.03 4.82 -18.63
C PRO A 108 -3.36 5.30 -17.21
N ALA A 109 -2.86 4.63 -16.16
CA ALA A 109 -3.05 5.08 -14.79
C ALA A 109 -2.40 6.45 -14.51
N CYS A 110 -1.20 6.70 -15.07
CA CYS A 110 -0.55 8.00 -14.97
C CYS A 110 -1.34 9.10 -15.69
N GLY A 111 -1.94 8.81 -16.85
CA GLY A 111 -2.82 9.75 -17.55
C GLY A 111 -4.05 10.12 -16.71
N GLU A 112 -4.66 9.13 -16.06
CA GLU A 112 -5.81 9.34 -15.17
C GLU A 112 -5.43 10.12 -13.90
N LEU A 113 -4.27 9.81 -13.31
CA LEU A 113 -3.69 10.56 -12.18
C LEU A 113 -3.50 12.06 -12.52
N VAL A 114 -2.95 12.36 -13.69
CA VAL A 114 -2.73 13.75 -14.13
C VAL A 114 -4.04 14.53 -14.16
N GLU A 115 -5.09 13.96 -14.76
CA GLU A 115 -6.39 14.61 -14.83
C GLU A 115 -7.05 14.72 -13.45
N LEU A 116 -6.99 13.67 -12.62
CA LEU A 116 -7.50 13.68 -11.25
C LEU A 116 -6.89 14.82 -10.41
N VAL A 117 -5.57 14.95 -10.42
CA VAL A 117 -4.85 15.98 -9.65
C VAL A 117 -5.07 17.37 -10.24
N ARG A 118 -5.13 17.49 -11.57
CA ARG A 118 -5.42 18.76 -12.26
C ARG A 118 -6.78 19.33 -11.86
N GLU A 119 -7.78 18.46 -11.76
CA GLU A 119 -9.15 18.80 -11.39
C GLU A 119 -9.32 18.98 -9.87
N GLY A 120 -8.32 18.62 -9.06
CA GLY A 120 -8.36 18.74 -7.61
C GLY A 120 -9.38 17.80 -6.96
N ARG A 121 -9.73 16.70 -7.64
CA ARG A 121 -10.60 15.63 -7.13
C ARG A 121 -9.82 14.56 -6.38
N ASN A 122 -8.51 14.74 -6.24
CA ASN A 122 -7.66 13.87 -5.47
C ASN A 122 -7.83 14.14 -3.97
N VAL A 123 -9.01 13.86 -3.47
CA VAL A 123 -9.28 13.91 -2.04
C VAL A 123 -8.39 12.85 -1.40
N PRO A 124 -7.62 13.16 -0.34
CA PRO A 124 -6.98 12.13 0.43
C PRO A 124 -8.09 11.22 0.94
N THR A 125 -8.20 10.02 0.37
CA THR A 125 -8.87 8.92 1.05
C THR A 125 -7.97 8.63 2.24
N ALA A 126 -8.19 9.38 3.32
CA ALA A 126 -7.87 8.89 4.64
C ALA A 126 -8.72 7.62 4.81
N LEU A 127 -8.23 6.51 4.26
CA LEU A 127 -8.39 5.24 4.92
C LEU A 127 -7.64 5.44 6.23
N GLU A 128 -8.32 6.06 7.20
CA GLU A 128 -7.94 6.00 8.59
C GLU A 128 -7.59 4.53 8.81
N LYS A 129 -6.33 4.26 9.13
CA LYS A 129 -5.90 2.93 9.57
C LYS A 129 -6.90 2.56 10.66
N GLN A 130 -7.89 1.75 10.34
CA GLN A 130 -8.89 1.35 11.31
C GLN A 130 -8.09 0.59 12.35
N ASP A 131 -7.89 1.20 13.51
CA ASP A 131 -7.25 0.51 14.62
C ASP A 131 -7.98 -0.82 14.79
N PRO A 132 -7.25 -1.94 14.97
CA PRO A 132 -7.88 -3.22 15.19
C PRO A 132 -8.92 -3.07 16.29
N PHE A 133 -10.16 -3.51 16.03
CA PHE A 133 -11.23 -3.40 17.02
C PHE A 133 -10.84 -4.16 18.30
N VAL A 134 -10.37 -3.43 19.31
CA VAL A 134 -10.09 -4.00 20.63
C VAL A 134 -11.42 -4.14 21.33
N HIS A 135 -11.92 -5.37 21.43
CA HIS A 135 -13.08 -5.68 22.28
C HIS A 135 -12.75 -5.26 23.73
N GLY A 136 -13.25 -4.10 24.17
CA GLY A 136 -13.07 -3.59 25.53
C GLY A 136 -13.86 -4.38 26.60
N ALA A 137 -14.74 -5.29 26.15
CA ALA A 137 -15.38 -6.24 27.04
C ALA A 137 -14.40 -7.36 27.42
N SER A 138 -14.16 -7.53 28.71
CA SER A 138 -13.44 -8.70 29.25
C SER A 138 -14.10 -9.96 28.70
N LYS A 139 -13.33 -10.80 28.00
CA LYS A 139 -13.81 -12.11 27.53
C LYS A 139 -14.21 -12.92 28.76
N LEU A 140 -15.51 -13.21 28.92
CA LEU A 140 -16.00 -14.02 30.03
C LEU A 140 -15.34 -15.40 29.94
N GLY A 141 -14.49 -15.72 30.91
CA GLY A 141 -13.76 -16.96 30.96
C GLY A 141 -14.71 -18.14 31.16
N ARG A 142 -14.39 -19.27 30.54
CA ARG A 142 -15.18 -20.51 30.65
C ARG A 142 -15.39 -20.96 32.12
N ASN A 143 -14.52 -20.54 33.05
CA ASN A 143 -14.64 -20.82 34.49
C ASN A 143 -15.27 -19.70 35.34
N ASP A 144 -15.54 -18.53 34.77
CA ASP A 144 -16.08 -17.37 35.51
C ASP A 144 -17.54 -17.60 35.93
N PRO A 145 -18.03 -16.88 36.96
CA PRO A 145 -19.45 -16.92 37.32
C PRO A 145 -20.32 -16.55 36.13
N CYS A 146 -21.34 -17.35 35.88
CA CYS A 146 -22.25 -17.14 34.76
C CYS A 146 -23.10 -15.89 34.99
N SER A 147 -23.19 -15.03 33.98
CA SER A 147 -23.91 -13.75 34.01
C SER A 147 -25.42 -13.86 34.24
N CYS A 148 -26.00 -15.06 34.18
CA CYS A 148 -27.43 -15.30 34.47
C CYS A 148 -27.80 -15.30 35.95
N GLY A 149 -26.85 -15.01 36.85
CA GLY A 149 -27.08 -14.96 38.30
C GLY A 149 -27.21 -16.33 38.99
N SER A 150 -27.03 -17.45 38.27
CA SER A 150 -27.18 -18.79 38.86
C SER A 150 -26.07 -19.22 39.83
N GLY A 151 -25.02 -18.41 40.02
CA GLY A 151 -23.85 -18.73 40.84
C GLY A 151 -22.94 -19.85 40.28
N ARG A 152 -23.31 -20.47 39.14
CA ARG A 152 -22.52 -21.54 38.50
C ARG A 152 -21.45 -20.97 37.57
N LYS A 153 -20.36 -21.73 37.36
CA LYS A 153 -19.35 -21.40 36.33
C LYS A 153 -19.96 -21.40 34.93
N PHE A 154 -19.54 -20.50 34.04
CA PHE A 154 -20.09 -20.32 32.69
C PHE A 154 -20.17 -21.65 31.92
N LYS A 155 -19.09 -22.47 31.92
CA LYS A 155 -19.06 -23.80 31.28
C LYS A 155 -20.05 -24.83 31.80
N LYS A 156 -20.58 -24.64 33.00
CA LYS A 156 -21.56 -25.54 33.62
C LYS A 156 -22.99 -24.99 33.50
N CYS A 157 -23.15 -23.84 32.84
CA CYS A 157 -24.42 -23.17 32.61
C CYS A 157 -24.55 -22.84 31.12
N HIS A 158 -24.45 -21.57 30.74
CA HIS A 158 -24.68 -21.14 29.36
C HIS A 158 -23.54 -21.48 28.37
N GLY A 159 -22.37 -21.90 28.86
CA GLY A 159 -21.26 -22.39 28.03
C GLY A 159 -21.09 -23.91 28.05
N LYS A 160 -22.15 -24.66 28.35
CA LYS A 160 -22.11 -26.13 28.47
C LYS A 160 -21.96 -26.85 27.12
N ASP A 161 -22.39 -26.21 26.04
CA ASP A 161 -22.36 -26.74 24.67
C ASP A 161 -21.52 -25.88 23.71
N SER A 162 -20.55 -25.12 24.27
CA SER A 162 -19.58 -24.29 23.52
C SER A 162 -18.14 -24.79 23.66
#